data_AF-M1DY96-F1
#
_entry.id   AF-M1DY96-F1
#
_cell.length_a   1.000
_cell.length_b   1.000
_cell.length_c   1.000
_cell.angle_alpha   90.00
_cell.angle_beta   90.00
_cell.angle_gamma   90.00
#
_symmetry.space_group_name_H-M   'P 1'
#
loop_
_entity.id
_entity.type
_entity.pdbx_description
1 polymer ?
#
loop_
_entity_poly.entity_id
_entity_poly.type
_entity_poly.pdbx_seq_one_letter_code
_entity_poly.pdbx_strand_id
1 'polypeptide(L)'
;MFLFNSFVRSEPNTKEINHICNGNVYDKSGPFALSLAYVVEALQNVTPNQGYDYYITSPYPNEALAYGHATCNSIIEFSDCGLCLSSAKTFLLSTCDGNIGGQVEFVDCSMRYEQYSFS
;
A
#
# COMPACT_ATOMS: atom_id res chain seq x y z
N MET A 1 9.87 19.99 38.62
CA MET A 1 8.95 20.44 37.57
C MET A 1 9.21 19.56 36.35
N PHE A 2 8.45 18.48 36.20
CA PHE A 2 8.56 17.59 35.04
C PHE A 2 7.61 18.13 33.97
N LEU A 3 8.16 18.64 32.87
CA LEU A 3 7.40 18.99 31.68
C LEU A 3 7.01 17.68 31.00
N PHE A 4 5.78 17.21 31.19
CA PHE A 4 5.18 16.21 30.32
C PHE A 4 4.90 16.89 28.98
N ASN A 5 5.82 16.77 28.02
CA ASN A 5 5.48 16.98 26.61
C ASN A 5 4.63 15.78 26.18
N SER A 6 3.32 15.89 26.34
CA SER A 6 2.38 15.00 25.69
C SER A 6 2.42 15.28 24.19
N PHE A 7 3.22 14.53 23.44
CA PHE A 7 2.99 14.38 22.00
C PHE A 7 1.66 13.65 21.85
N VAL A 8 0.59 14.38 21.55
CA VAL A 8 -0.65 13.77 21.07
C VAL A 8 -0.33 13.24 19.68
N ARG A 9 -0.04 11.95 19.56
CA ARG A 9 0.12 11.30 18.25
C ARG A 9 -1.28 11.01 17.73
N SER A 10 -1.72 11.72 16.70
CA SER A 10 -2.93 11.33 15.97
C SER A 10 -2.62 10.01 15.27
N GLU A 11 -3.43 8.98 15.48
CA GLU A 11 -3.34 7.80 14.62
C GLU A 11 -3.87 8.16 13.22
N PRO A 12 -3.36 7.55 12.14
CA PRO A 12 -3.93 7.76 10.82
C PRO A 12 -5.35 7.21 10.76
N ASN A 13 -6.22 7.92 10.05
CA ASN A 13 -7.59 7.52 9.83
C ASN A 13 -7.68 6.44 8.74
N THR A 14 -7.72 5.18 9.18
CA THR A 14 -7.85 4.00 8.31
C THR A 14 -9.30 3.60 8.09
N LYS A 15 -10.27 4.51 8.24
CA LYS A 15 -11.66 4.20 7.90
C LYS A 15 -11.76 3.95 6.40
N GLU A 16 -12.30 2.80 6.04
CA GLU A 16 -12.54 2.42 4.65
C GLU A 16 -13.56 3.33 3.98
N ILE A 17 -13.20 3.84 2.79
CA ILE A 17 -14.09 4.54 1.87
C ILE A 17 -14.58 3.55 0.82
N ASN A 18 -13.67 2.82 0.18
CA ASN A 18 -14.00 1.80 -0.83
C ASN A 18 -12.83 0.83 -1.04
N HIS A 19 -13.13 -0.35 -1.60
CA HIS A 19 -12.13 -1.26 -2.14
C HIS A 19 -12.62 -1.96 -3.41
N ILE A 20 -11.68 -2.41 -4.24
CA ILE A 20 -11.94 -3.19 -5.45
C ILE A 20 -10.91 -4.31 -5.51
N CYS A 21 -11.37 -5.53 -5.77
CA CYS A 21 -10.48 -6.64 -6.07
C CYS A 21 -10.72 -7.10 -7.52
N ASN A 22 -9.65 -7.39 -8.24
CA ASN A 22 -9.74 -7.93 -9.60
C ASN A 22 -10.38 -9.32 -9.56
N GLY A 23 -11.29 -9.64 -10.48
CA GLY A 23 -11.96 -10.95 -10.54
C GLY A 23 -11.04 -12.09 -11.01
N ASN A 24 -9.92 -11.75 -11.64
CA ASN A 24 -8.89 -12.72 -12.04
C ASN A 24 -7.93 -12.98 -10.87
N VAL A 25 -7.44 -14.22 -10.79
CA VAL A 25 -6.54 -14.69 -9.74
C VAL A 25 -5.19 -15.11 -10.32
N TYR A 26 -4.13 -15.04 -9.51
CA TYR A 26 -2.80 -15.55 -9.86
C TYR A 26 -2.50 -16.88 -9.15
N ASP A 27 -1.54 -17.63 -9.68
CA ASP A 27 -0.94 -18.76 -8.98
C ASP A 27 -0.08 -18.25 -7.82
N LYS A 28 -0.53 -18.51 -6.58
CA LYS A 28 0.17 -18.10 -5.35
C LYS A 28 1.55 -18.74 -5.17
N SER A 29 1.84 -19.82 -5.89
CA SER A 29 3.17 -20.44 -5.96
C SER A 29 4.03 -19.90 -7.10
N GLY A 30 3.44 -19.08 -7.97
CA GLY A 30 4.07 -18.50 -9.15
C GLY A 30 4.87 -17.23 -8.85
N PRO A 31 5.64 -16.75 -9.84
CA PRO A 31 6.58 -15.65 -9.66
C PRO A 31 5.92 -14.30 -9.38
N PHE A 32 4.65 -14.11 -9.77
CA PHE A 32 3.90 -12.91 -9.46
C PHE A 32 3.73 -12.69 -7.95
N ALA A 33 3.63 -13.76 -7.15
CA ALA A 33 3.51 -13.65 -5.70
C ALA A 33 4.72 -12.92 -5.08
N LEU A 34 5.92 -13.20 -5.59
CA LEU A 34 7.16 -12.53 -5.16
C LEU A 34 7.21 -11.07 -5.64
N SER A 35 6.84 -10.81 -6.89
CA SER A 35 6.70 -9.44 -7.42
C SER A 35 5.73 -8.61 -6.58
N LEU A 36 4.56 -9.17 -6.25
CA LEU A 36 3.53 -8.51 -5.47
C LEU A 36 4.02 -8.22 -4.05
N ALA A 37 4.61 -9.19 -3.38
CA ALA A 37 5.16 -9.02 -2.03
C ALA A 37 6.17 -7.88 -1.96
N TYR A 38 7.08 -7.80 -2.93
CA TYR A 38 8.04 -6.70 -3.06
C TYR A 38 7.35 -5.35 -3.21
N VAL A 39 6.37 -5.25 -4.13
CA VAL A 39 5.67 -4.00 -4.42
C VAL A 39 4.94 -3.48 -3.19
N VAL A 40 4.09 -4.29 -2.55
CA VAL A 40 3.28 -3.81 -1.41
C VAL A 40 4.12 -3.49 -0.17
N GLU A 41 5.27 -4.14 0.00
CA GLU A 41 6.24 -3.76 1.04
C GLU A 41 6.93 -2.43 0.74
N ALA A 42 7.34 -2.20 -0.51
CA ALA A 42 7.95 -0.93 -0.90
C ALA A 42 6.96 0.23 -0.78
N LEU A 43 5.68 0.04 -1.15
CA LEU A 43 4.66 1.08 -1.06
C LEU A 43 4.51 1.62 0.37
N GLN A 44 4.41 0.76 1.39
CA GLN A 44 4.29 1.26 2.77
C GLN A 44 5.56 1.94 3.30
N ASN A 45 6.75 1.55 2.82
CA ASN A 45 8.04 2.01 3.36
C ASN A 45 8.58 3.27 2.64
N VAL A 46 8.28 3.42 1.36
CA VAL A 46 8.89 4.47 0.50
C VAL A 46 7.96 5.68 0.35
N THR A 47 6.65 5.46 0.17
CA THR A 47 5.67 6.53 -0.05
C THR A 47 5.76 7.70 0.92
N PRO A 48 5.93 7.49 2.24
CA PRO A 48 6.01 8.62 3.18
C PRO A 48 7.16 9.60 2.86
N ASN A 49 8.31 9.07 2.44
CA ASN A 49 9.51 9.87 2.16
C ASN A 49 9.63 10.28 0.69
N GLN A 50 8.68 9.84 -0.15
CA GLN A 50 8.64 10.13 -1.59
C GLN A 50 7.53 11.13 -1.92
N GLY A 51 7.29 12.09 -1.03
CA GLY A 51 6.28 13.13 -1.26
C GLY A 51 4.83 12.64 -1.14
N TYR A 52 4.59 11.56 -0.39
CA TYR A 52 3.27 10.96 -0.17
C TYR A 52 2.58 10.40 -1.42
N ASP A 53 3.30 10.25 -2.53
CA ASP A 53 2.79 9.74 -3.80
C ASP A 53 3.90 8.93 -4.49
N TYR A 54 3.72 7.61 -4.61
CA TYR A 54 4.77 6.74 -5.10
C TYR A 54 4.26 5.60 -5.98
N TYR A 55 4.84 5.50 -7.18
CA TYR A 55 4.65 4.40 -8.12
C TYR A 55 5.87 3.49 -8.13
N ILE A 56 5.65 2.18 -8.26
CA ILE A 56 6.73 1.20 -8.36
C ILE A 56 6.34 0.05 -9.29
N THR A 57 7.35 -0.51 -9.96
CA THR A 57 7.27 -1.79 -10.67
C THR A 57 8.24 -2.76 -10.03
N SER A 58 7.87 -4.04 -9.91
CA SER A 58 8.78 -5.05 -9.35
C SER A 58 10.09 -5.18 -10.16
N PRO A 59 11.23 -5.51 -9.53
CA PRO A 59 12.55 -5.47 -10.17
C PRO A 59 12.88 -6.77 -10.93
N TYR A 60 11.88 -7.57 -11.28
CA TYR A 60 12.04 -8.91 -11.85
C TYR A 60 11.56 -8.94 -13.32
N PRO A 61 12.29 -8.34 -14.28
CA PRO A 61 11.81 -8.15 -15.66
C PRO A 61 11.64 -9.45 -16.45
N ASN A 62 12.25 -10.55 -16.00
CA ASN A 62 12.09 -11.87 -16.61
C ASN A 62 10.94 -12.69 -15.98
N GLU A 63 10.22 -12.09 -15.02
CA GLU A 63 9.14 -12.70 -14.28
C GLU A 63 7.81 -11.96 -14.53
N ALA A 64 6.71 -12.48 -14.00
CA ALA A 64 5.44 -11.76 -13.98
C ALA A 64 5.56 -10.51 -13.10
N LEU A 65 5.58 -9.33 -13.73
CA LEU A 65 5.72 -8.05 -13.06
C LEU A 65 4.49 -7.69 -12.22
N ALA A 66 4.73 -6.99 -11.11
CA ALA A 66 3.70 -6.31 -10.35
C ALA A 66 3.92 -4.81 -10.44
N TYR A 67 2.82 -4.07 -10.52
CA TYR A 67 2.79 -2.61 -10.54
C TYR A 67 2.04 -2.15 -9.31
N GLY A 68 2.50 -1.07 -8.69
CA GLY A 68 1.89 -0.55 -7.48
C GLY A 68 1.92 0.96 -7.43
N HIS A 69 0.94 1.50 -6.74
CA HIS A 69 0.82 2.91 -6.42
C HIS A 69 0.27 3.06 -5.01
N ALA A 70 0.78 4.03 -4.28
CA ALA A 70 0.24 4.41 -2.99
C ALA A 70 0.30 5.91 -2.81
N THR A 71 -0.72 6.43 -2.13
CA THR A 71 -0.79 7.84 -1.74
C THR A 71 -1.17 7.98 -0.27
N CYS A 72 -0.79 9.12 0.29
CA CYS A 72 -1.20 9.56 1.63
C CYS A 72 -1.64 11.02 1.58
N ASN A 73 -2.45 11.43 2.55
CA ASN A 73 -2.73 12.84 2.76
C ASN A 73 -1.42 13.59 3.11
N SER A 74 -1.14 14.72 2.46
CA SER A 74 0.12 15.45 2.67
C SER A 74 0.20 16.19 4.02
N ILE A 75 -0.89 16.21 4.80
CA ILE A 75 -0.94 16.89 6.10
C ILE A 75 -0.61 15.98 7.29
N ILE A 76 -0.47 14.66 7.07
CA ILE A 76 -0.13 13.71 8.14
C ILE A 76 1.39 13.48 8.21
N GLU A 77 1.88 13.09 9.37
CA GLU A 77 3.30 12.80 9.57
C GLU A 77 3.75 11.59 8.72
N PHE A 78 5.02 11.55 8.33
CA PHE A 78 5.57 10.42 7.56
C PHE A 78 5.34 9.08 8.25
N SER A 79 5.44 9.04 9.58
CA SER A 79 5.19 7.80 10.32
C SER A 79 3.73 7.34 10.21
N ASP A 80 2.79 8.29 10.19
CA ASP A 80 1.37 7.98 10.16
C ASP A 80 0.94 7.56 8.75
N CYS A 81 1.59 8.12 7.71
CA CYS A 81 1.45 7.62 6.34
C CYS A 81 1.91 6.15 6.23
N GLY A 82 3.08 5.82 6.80
CA GLY A 82 3.58 4.44 6.81
C GLY A 82 2.63 3.47 7.54
N LEU A 83 2.08 3.89 8.68
CA LEU A 83 1.08 3.12 9.42
C LEU A 83 -0.22 2.93 8.63
N CYS A 84 -0.72 3.97 7.97
CA CYS A 84 -1.92 3.89 7.13
C CYS A 84 -1.73 2.88 5.99
N LEU A 85 -0.59 2.96 5.29
CA LEU A 85 -0.26 2.07 4.19
C LEU A 85 0.02 0.64 4.64
N SER A 86 0.55 0.43 5.85
CA SER A 86 0.65 -0.89 6.46
C SER A 86 -0.73 -1.51 6.71
N SER A 87 -1.69 -0.71 7.17
CA SER A 87 -3.09 -1.14 7.29
C SER A 87 -3.71 -1.44 5.93
N ALA A 88 -3.47 -0.61 4.91
CA ALA A 88 -3.94 -0.83 3.55
C ALA A 88 -3.38 -2.12 2.93
N LYS A 89 -2.07 -2.38 3.11
CA LYS A 89 -1.41 -3.64 2.72
C LYS A 89 -2.08 -4.83 3.39
N THR A 90 -2.27 -4.78 4.71
CA THR A 90 -2.88 -5.88 5.48
C THR A 90 -4.31 -6.16 5.03
N PHE A 91 -5.10 -5.10 4.83
CA PHE A 91 -6.46 -5.19 4.32
C PHE A 91 -6.48 -5.84 2.93
N LEU A 92 -5.68 -5.35 1.99
CA LEU A 92 -5.66 -5.86 0.62
C LEU A 92 -5.21 -7.32 0.54
N LEU A 93 -4.18 -7.72 1.28
CA LEU A 93 -3.70 -9.10 1.29
C LEU A 93 -4.69 -10.09 1.95
N SER A 94 -5.65 -9.59 2.72
CA SER A 94 -6.73 -10.40 3.29
C SER A 94 -7.99 -10.39 2.42
N THR A 95 -8.43 -9.22 1.97
CA THR A 95 -9.70 -9.03 1.27
C THR A 95 -9.60 -9.37 -0.21
N CYS A 96 -8.45 -9.12 -0.85
CA CYS A 96 -8.17 -9.43 -2.26
C CYS A 96 -7.17 -10.59 -2.41
N ASP A 97 -7.13 -11.50 -1.42
CA ASP A 97 -6.18 -12.62 -1.39
C ASP A 97 -6.22 -13.48 -2.66
N GLY A 98 -5.09 -13.54 -3.36
CA GLY A 98 -4.95 -14.30 -4.61
C GLY A 98 -5.38 -13.56 -5.88
N ASN A 99 -5.90 -12.33 -5.77
CA ASN A 99 -6.34 -11.58 -6.94
C ASN A 99 -5.16 -10.88 -7.61
N ILE A 100 -5.15 -10.82 -8.94
CA ILE A 100 -4.06 -10.19 -9.72
C ILE A 100 -3.97 -8.67 -9.52
N GLY A 101 -5.00 -8.09 -8.91
CA GLY A 101 -5.08 -6.68 -8.60
C GLY A 101 -6.01 -6.41 -7.43
N GLY A 102 -5.69 -5.35 -6.70
CA GLY A 102 -6.45 -4.90 -5.53
C GLY A 102 -6.21 -3.42 -5.29
N GLN A 103 -7.27 -2.70 -4.93
CA GLN A 103 -7.23 -1.29 -4.56
C GLN A 103 -8.04 -1.06 -3.29
N VAL A 104 -7.52 -0.26 -2.37
CA VAL A 104 -8.26 0.25 -1.21
C VAL A 104 -8.04 1.75 -1.06
N GLU A 105 -9.11 2.45 -0.71
CA GLU A 105 -9.11 3.86 -0.33
C GLU A 105 -9.53 3.97 1.13
N PHE A 106 -8.62 4.45 1.96
CA PHE A 106 -8.88 4.90 3.32
C PHE A 106 -8.91 6.42 3.36
N VAL A 107 -9.40 6.99 4.47
CA VAL A 107 -9.48 8.45 4.63
C VAL A 107 -8.11 9.13 4.45
N ASP A 108 -7.05 8.53 5.01
CA ASP A 108 -5.72 9.16 5.00
C ASP A 108 -4.73 8.57 3.98
N CYS A 109 -5.06 7.46 3.32
CA CYS A 109 -4.18 6.85 2.33
C CYS A 109 -4.93 5.95 1.34
N SER A 110 -4.29 5.68 0.21
CA SER A 110 -4.75 4.67 -0.75
C SER A 110 -3.59 3.76 -1.17
N MET A 111 -3.92 2.53 -1.54
CA MET A 111 -2.96 1.59 -2.11
C MET A 111 -3.63 0.82 -3.24
N ARG A 112 -2.92 0.67 -4.36
CA ARG A 112 -3.33 -0.15 -5.50
C ARG A 112 -2.16 -1.01 -5.98
N TYR A 113 -2.44 -2.26 -6.33
CA TYR A 113 -1.55 -3.11 -7.09
C TYR A 113 -2.28 -3.77 -8.26
N GLU A 114 -1.55 -4.08 -9.32
CA GLU A 114 -2.05 -4.79 -10.51
C GLU A 114 -0.94 -5.62 -11.17
N GLN A 115 -1.32 -6.63 -11.97
CA GLN A 115 -0.42 -7.38 -12.84
C GLN A 115 -0.19 -6.70 -14.22
N TYR A 116 -0.75 -5.51 -14.41
CA TYR A 116 -0.57 -4.69 -15.60
C TYR A 116 -0.22 -3.26 -15.19
N SER A 117 0.47 -2.53 -16.09
CA SER A 117 0.84 -1.14 -15.85
C SER A 117 -0.39 -0.23 -15.85
N PHE A 118 -0.39 0.76 -14.97
CA PHE A 118 -1.40 1.81 -14.87
C PHE A 118 -0.75 3.16 -14.50
N SER A 119 -1.50 4.24 -14.71
CA SER A 119 -1.17 5.62 -14.32
C SER A 119 -2.17 6.13 -13.32
#